data_AF-A0AB35YP68-F1
#
_entry.id   AF-A0AB35YP68-F1
#
_cell.length_a   1.000
_cell.length_b   1.000
_cell.length_c   1.000
_cell.angle_alpha   90.00
_cell.angle_beta   90.00
_cell.angle_gamma   90.00
#
_symmetry.space_group_name_H-M   'P 1'
#
loop_
_entity.id
_entity.type
_entity.pdbx_description
1 polymer ?
#
loop_
_entity_poly.entity_id
_entity_poly.type
_entity_poly.pdbx_seq_one_letter_code
_entity_poly.pdbx_strand_id
1 'polypeptide(L)'
;MYTRNDIIAKDEQITLTIALFALPITYREVIILYYYQELKVREIADILLCAENTVKTRLRRARKMLQSKLNPSDWEVLMDDSF
;
A
#
# COMPACT_ATOMS: atom_id res chain seq x y z
N MET A 1 10.92 -28.79 4.86
CA MET A 1 11.72 -28.28 3.73
C MET A 1 10.83 -27.28 3.02
N TYR A 2 11.13 -25.98 3.08
CA TYR A 2 10.29 -24.97 2.43
C TYR A 2 10.38 -25.14 0.91
N THR A 3 9.24 -25.09 0.23
CA THR A 3 9.18 -25.20 -1.23
C THR A 3 9.74 -23.92 -1.84
N ARG A 4 10.35 -23.99 -3.03
CA ARG A 4 10.93 -22.82 -3.71
C ARG A 4 9.92 -21.66 -3.86
N ASN A 5 8.63 -21.98 -4.01
CA ASN A 5 7.54 -21.01 -4.05
C ASN A 5 7.32 -20.30 -2.70
N ASP A 6 7.48 -21.00 -1.58
CA ASP A 6 7.29 -20.43 -0.24
C ASP A 6 8.37 -19.39 0.09
N ILE A 7 9.57 -19.56 -0.49
CA ILE A 7 10.69 -18.63 -0.30
C ILE A 7 10.49 -17.35 -1.12
N ILE A 8 10.04 -17.48 -2.38
CA ILE A 8 9.80 -16.34 -3.28
C ILE A 8 8.65 -15.46 -2.75
N ALA A 9 7.52 -16.07 -2.40
CA ALA A 9 6.36 -15.34 -1.85
C ALA A 9 6.71 -14.59 -0.55
N LYS A 10 7.61 -15.16 0.26
CA LYS A 10 8.07 -14.52 1.50
C LYS A 10 9.01 -13.34 1.23
N ASP A 11 9.84 -13.42 0.20
CA ASP A 11 10.76 -12.35 -0.20
C ASP A 11 10.00 -11.15 -0.79
N GLU A 12 8.98 -11.40 -1.61
CA GLU A 12 8.05 -10.38 -2.14
C GLU A 12 7.30 -9.66 -1.00
N GLN A 13 6.76 -10.40 -0.03
CA GLN A 13 6.12 -9.81 1.15
C GLN A 13 7.06 -8.95 1.99
N ILE A 14 8.32 -9.36 2.15
CA ILE A 14 9.34 -8.57 2.87
C ILE A 14 9.61 -7.27 2.12
N THR A 15 9.80 -7.33 0.80
CA THR A 15 10.07 -6.16 -0.04
C THR A 15 8.94 -5.14 0.03
N LEU A 16 7.70 -5.61 -0.08
CA LEU A 16 6.52 -4.76 0.04
C LEU A 16 6.41 -4.11 1.42
N THR A 17 6.63 -4.89 2.48
CA THR A 17 6.62 -4.40 3.87
C THR A 17 7.66 -3.30 4.05
N ILE A 18 8.90 -3.51 3.59
CA ILE A 18 9.98 -2.51 3.66
C ILE A 18 9.58 -1.23 2.92
N ALA A 19 9.00 -1.33 1.72
CA ALA A 19 8.57 -0.18 0.95
C ALA A 19 7.47 0.64 1.64
N LEU A 20 6.48 -0.03 2.26
CA LEU A 20 5.44 0.61 3.07
C LEU A 20 6.03 1.30 4.30
N PHE A 21 6.94 0.64 5.01
CA PHE A 21 7.62 1.21 6.18
C PHE A 21 8.60 2.33 5.81
N ALA A 22 9.02 2.45 4.55
CA ALA A 22 9.78 3.59 4.05
C ALA A 22 8.91 4.82 3.75
N LEU A 23 7.59 4.68 3.67
CA LEU A 23 6.69 5.83 3.53
C LEU A 23 6.59 6.62 4.85
N PRO A 24 6.52 7.96 4.78
CA PRO A 24 6.04 8.77 5.90
C PRO A 24 4.70 8.27 6.41
N ILE A 25 4.47 8.34 7.72
CA ILE A 25 3.32 7.72 8.39
C ILE A 25 1.98 8.13 7.77
N THR A 26 1.82 9.41 7.41
CA THR A 26 0.60 9.96 6.81
C THR A 26 0.28 9.39 5.43
N TYR A 27 1.28 8.90 4.70
CA TYR A 27 1.12 8.24 3.40
C TYR A 27 0.95 6.74 3.55
N ARG A 28 1.62 6.14 4.54
CA ARG A 28 1.47 4.72 4.87
C ARG A 28 0.07 4.39 5.35
N GLU A 29 -0.47 5.18 6.29
CA GLU A 29 -1.80 4.92 6.85
C GLU A 29 -2.88 4.89 5.78
N VAL A 30 -2.90 5.85 4.85
CA VAL A 30 -3.92 5.86 3.80
C VAL A 30 -3.79 4.66 2.84
N ILE A 31 -2.58 4.14 2.62
CA ILE A 31 -2.36 2.94 1.81
C ILE A 31 -2.88 1.70 2.55
N ILE A 32 -2.57 1.55 3.84
CA ILE A 32 -3.05 0.43 4.65
C ILE A 32 -4.58 0.43 4.70
N LEU A 33 -5.18 1.57 5.05
CA LEU A 33 -6.63 1.68 5.16
C LEU A 33 -7.34 1.40 3.82
N TYR A 34 -6.77 1.83 2.70
CA TYR A 34 -7.38 1.64 1.39
C TYR A 34 -7.18 0.22 0.82
N TYR A 35 -5.95 -0.28 0.79
CA TYR A 35 -5.62 -1.52 0.09
C TYR A 35 -5.69 -2.77 0.98
N TYR A 36 -5.45 -2.63 2.30
CA TYR A 36 -5.47 -3.78 3.21
C TYR A 36 -6.77 -3.89 4.01
N GLN A 37 -7.46 -2.76 4.22
CA GLN A 37 -8.73 -2.73 4.93
C GLN A 37 -9.92 -2.41 4.01
N GLU A 38 -9.67 -2.24 2.70
CA GLU A 38 -10.69 -2.03 1.67
C GLU A 38 -11.65 -0.86 1.96
N LEU A 39 -11.19 0.12 2.74
CA LEU A 39 -12.01 1.26 3.14
C LEU A 39 -12.14 2.27 2.00
N LYS A 40 -13.33 2.83 1.84
CA LYS A 40 -13.59 3.91 0.89
C LYS A 40 -12.95 5.19 1.39
N VAL A 41 -12.62 6.07 0.45
CA VAL A 41 -12.02 7.39 0.72
C VAL A 41 -12.78 8.19 1.79
N ARG A 42 -14.12 8.10 1.80
CA ARG A 42 -14.96 8.75 2.80
C ARG A 42 -14.75 8.17 4.21
N GLU A 43 -14.75 6.85 4.34
CA GLU A 43 -14.53 6.16 5.62
C GLU A 43 -13.14 6.47 6.17
N ILE A 44 -12.13 6.51 5.29
CA ILE A 44 -10.77 6.90 5.65
C ILE A 44 -10.73 8.37 6.11
N ALA A 45 -11.47 9.25 5.44
CA ALA A 45 -11.54 10.67 5.81
C ALA A 45 -12.13 10.86 7.20
N ASP A 46 -13.19 10.10 7.52
CA ASP A 46 -13.85 10.08 8.82
C ASP A 46 -12.91 9.54 9.92
N ILE A 47 -12.20 8.43 9.67
CA ILE A 47 -11.22 7.82 10.60
C ILE A 47 -10.05 8.77 10.89
N LEU A 48 -9.50 9.40 9.85
CA LEU A 48 -8.34 10.28 9.95
C LEU A 48 -8.70 11.73 10.29
N LEU A 49 -9.99 12.02 10.53
CA LEU A 49 -10.52 13.35 10.84
C LEU A 49 -10.01 14.43 9.87
N CYS A 50 -10.11 14.16 8.57
CA CYS A 50 -9.63 15.07 7.52
C CYS A 50 -10.56 15.09 6.31
N ALA A 51 -10.37 16.04 5.40
CA ALA A 51 -11.18 16.10 4.17
C ALA A 51 -10.87 14.94 3.21
N GLU A 52 -11.87 14.44 2.48
CA GLU A 52 -11.68 13.41 1.44
C GLU A 52 -10.62 13.80 0.40
N ASN A 53 -10.54 15.08 0.02
CA ASN A 53 -9.51 15.57 -0.89
C ASN A 53 -8.08 15.41 -0.33
N THR A 54 -7.92 15.49 0.99
CA THR A 54 -6.65 15.21 1.67
C THR A 54 -6.30 13.74 1.54
N VAL A 55 -7.26 12.84 1.76
CA VAL A 55 -7.07 11.39 1.56
C VAL A 55 -6.69 11.07 0.12
N LYS A 56 -7.43 11.58 -0.87
CA LYS A 56 -7.11 11.40 -2.30
C LYS A 56 -5.71 11.90 -2.65
N THR A 57 -5.32 13.06 -2.12
CA THR A 57 -3.98 13.62 -2.35
C THR A 57 -2.89 12.79 -1.69
N ARG A 58 -3.10 12.31 -0.46
CA ARG A 58 -2.17 11.43 0.25
C ARG A 58 -2.02 10.10 -0.49
N LEU A 59 -3.11 9.46 -0.92
CA LEU A 59 -3.10 8.25 -1.73
C LEU A 59 -2.31 8.42 -3.03
N ARG A 60 -2.54 9.53 -3.75
CA ARG A 60 -1.80 9.82 -4.98
C ARG A 60 -0.30 9.96 -4.73
N ARG A 61 0.10 10.67 -3.67
CA ARG A 61 1.52 10.86 -3.33
C ARG A 61 2.16 9.55 -2.85
N ALA A 62 1.48 8.82 -1.98
CA ALA A 62 1.92 7.52 -1.48
C ALA A 62 2.18 6.54 -2.63
N ARG A 63 1.23 6.43 -3.58
CA ARG A 63 1.36 5.62 -4.79
C ARG A 63 2.59 5.99 -5.63
N LYS A 64 2.82 7.28 -5.87
CA LYS A 64 4.02 7.75 -6.59
C LYS A 64 5.32 7.37 -5.87
N MET A 65 5.34 7.48 -4.55
CA MET A 65 6.51 7.12 -3.73
C MET A 65 6.77 5.61 -3.78
N LEU A 66 5.72 4.79 -3.70
CA LEU A 66 5.83 3.33 -3.83
C LEU A 66 6.27 2.92 -5.23
N GLN A 67 5.70 3.51 -6.28
CA GLN A 67 6.09 3.23 -7.67
C GLN A 67 7.57 3.54 -7.94
N SER A 68 8.16 4.54 -7.26
CA SER A 68 9.60 4.81 -7.37
C SER A 68 10.50 3.84 -6.59
N LYS A 69 9.94 3.04 -5.68
CA LYS A 69 10.67 2.16 -4.76
C LYS A 69 10.46 0.67 -5.06
N LEU A 70 9.33 0.32 -5.64
CA LEU A 70 8.94 -1.05 -5.99
C LEU A 70 9.28 -1.33 -7.45
N ASN A 71 9.59 -2.59 -7.74
CA ASN A 71 9.64 -3.06 -9.12
C ASN A 71 8.20 -3.22 -9.67
N PRO A 72 8.02 -3.36 -10.99
CA PRO A 72 6.69 -3.49 -11.59
C PRO A 72 5.86 -4.66 -11.06
N SER A 73 6.48 -5.81 -10.78
CA SER A 73 5.80 -6.99 -10.25
C SER A 73 5.26 -6.77 -8.83
N ASP A 74 6.05 -6.19 -7.92
CA ASP A 74 5.61 -5.86 -6.56
C ASP A 74 4.51 -4.78 -6.57
N TRP A 75 4.57 -3.89 -7.57
CA TRP A 75 3.56 -2.86 -7.79
C TRP A 75 2.22 -3.44 -8.27
N GLU A 76 2.26 -4.43 -9.17
CA GLU A 76 1.06 -5.12 -9.63
C GLU A 76 0.36 -5.85 -8.48
N VAL A 77 1.11 -6.53 -7.60
CA VAL A 77 0.56 -7.20 -6.40
C VAL A 77 -0.20 -6.23 -5.48
N LEU A 78 0.28 -5.00 -5.33
CA LEU A 78 -0.39 -3.96 -4.54
C LEU A 78 -1.66 -3.40 -5.17
N MET A 79 -1.78 -3.49 -6.49
CA MET A 79 -2.81 -2.82 -7.28
C MET A 79 -3.81 -3.81 -7.88
N ASP A 80 -3.68 -5.09 -7.55
CA ASP A 80 -4.59 -6.12 -7.99
C ASP A 80 -5.95 -5.95 -7.28
N ASP A 81 -6.79 -5.10 -7.85
CA ASP A 81 -8.21 -4.91 -7.51
C ASP A 81 -9.05 -6.16 -7.92
N SER A 82 -8.44 -7.36 -8.01
CA SER A 82 -9.08 -8.63 -8.40
C SER A 82 -9.55 -9.42 -7.17
N PHE A 83 -10.47 -8.86 -6.38
CA PHE A 83 -11.38 -9.60 -5.50
C PHE A 83 -12.77 -8.96 -5.49
#